data_AF-A0A2P4SLF8-F1
#
_entry.id   AF-A0A2P4SLF8-F1
#
_cell.length_a   1.000
_cell.length_b   1.000
_cell.length_c   1.000
_cell.angle_alpha   90.00
_cell.angle_beta   90.00
_cell.angle_gamma   90.00
#
_symmetry.space_group_name_H-M   'P 1'
#
loop_
_entity.id
_entity.type
_entity.pdbx_description
1 polymer ?
#
loop_
_entity_poly.entity_id
_entity_poly.type
_entity_poly.pdbx_seq_one_letter_code
_entity_poly.pdbx_strand_id
1 'polypeptide(L)'
;LSLSVYVGFFIAVCPKWAKFRKNHEEKKSVVMLVICSSALRSLELIKSMTAFKGDCRVLKLFAKHIKIKEQMNMLEKGVFHIGVGTPGRIKALVEQDGLCLNSTKYIILDWNWRDQKLRRMMDIPEVL
;
A
#
# COMPACT_ATOMS: atom_id res chain seq x y z
N LEU A 1 10.83 -16.12 -2.21
CA LEU A 1 10.84 -15.73 -0.78
C LEU A 1 9.53 -16.20 -0.16
N SER A 2 9.59 -17.06 0.85
CA SER A 2 8.40 -17.67 1.48
C SER A 2 7.58 -16.62 2.26
N LEU A 3 6.29 -16.90 2.47
CA LEU A 3 5.36 -16.04 3.23
C LEU A 3 5.91 -15.67 4.63
N SER A 4 6.63 -16.58 5.29
CA SER A 4 7.17 -16.37 6.64
C SER A 4 8.19 -15.24 6.72
N VAL A 5 8.95 -14.99 5.64
CA VAL A 5 9.95 -13.92 5.60
C VAL A 5 9.30 -12.54 5.62
N TYR A 6 8.16 -12.37 4.94
CA TYR A 6 7.48 -11.08 4.86
C TYR A 6 6.84 -10.70 6.20
N VAL A 7 6.22 -11.64 6.90
CA VAL A 7 5.62 -11.39 8.22
C VAL A 7 6.67 -10.94 9.22
N GLY A 8 7.81 -11.65 9.29
CA GLY A 8 8.93 -11.27 10.16
C GLY A 8 9.50 -9.90 9.81
N PHE A 9 9.65 -9.60 8.51
CA PHE A 9 10.09 -8.30 8.04
C PHE A 9 9.16 -7.17 8.50
N PHE A 10 7.85 -7.27 8.24
CA PHE A 10 6.91 -6.21 8.62
C PHE A 10 6.82 -6.00 10.13
N ILE A 11 6.91 -7.06 10.94
CA ILE A 11 6.96 -6.93 12.40
C ILE A 11 8.23 -6.18 12.82
N ALA A 12 9.37 -6.49 12.23
CA ALA A 12 10.64 -5.83 12.53
C ALA A 12 10.65 -4.35 12.10
N VAL A 13 10.15 -4.03 10.90
CA VAL A 13 10.16 -2.64 10.38
C VAL A 13 9.02 -1.78 10.90
N CYS A 14 7.94 -2.37 11.42
CA CYS A 14 6.77 -1.66 11.91
C CYS A 14 6.44 -2.02 13.37
N PRO A 15 7.34 -1.78 14.34
CA PRO A 15 7.22 -2.28 15.71
C PRO A 15 6.00 -1.72 16.47
N LYS A 16 5.51 -0.53 16.09
CA LYS A 16 4.32 0.10 16.70
C LYS A 16 3.03 -0.18 15.91
N TRP A 17 3.05 -1.12 14.96
CA TRP A 17 1.89 -1.46 14.11
C TRP A 17 0.61 -1.74 14.91
N ALA A 18 0.71 -2.57 15.96
CA ALA A 18 -0.45 -2.92 16.78
C ALA A 18 -1.10 -1.70 17.45
N LYS A 19 -0.30 -0.73 17.90
CA LYS A 19 -0.79 0.53 18.50
C LYS A 19 -1.45 1.42 17.45
N PHE A 20 -0.78 1.65 16.32
CA PHE A 20 -1.30 2.57 15.31
C PHE A 20 -2.53 2.04 14.59
N ARG A 21 -2.60 0.73 14.31
CA ARG A 21 -3.78 0.13 13.67
C ARG A 21 -5.02 0.18 14.55
N LYS A 22 -4.89 0.06 15.88
CA LYS A 22 -6.02 0.03 16.82
C LYS A 22 -6.69 1.40 16.95
N ASN A 23 -5.93 2.48 16.83
CA ASN A 23 -6.42 3.84 17.06
C ASN A 23 -6.77 4.58 15.75
N HIS A 24 -6.74 3.90 14.61
CA HIS A 24 -6.93 4.54 13.32
C HIS A 24 -8.41 4.63 12.94
N GLU A 25 -8.92 5.85 12.85
CA GLU A 25 -10.30 6.15 12.47
C GLU A 25 -10.39 7.16 11.30
N GLU A 26 -9.25 7.70 10.85
CA GLU A 26 -9.23 8.75 9.83
C GLU A 26 -9.57 8.18 8.45
N LYS A 27 -10.59 8.76 7.81
CA LYS A 27 -10.95 8.47 6.42
C LYS A 27 -9.99 9.17 5.47
N LYS A 28 -9.94 8.72 4.22
CA LYS A 28 -8.99 9.23 3.21
C LYS A 28 -7.51 9.11 3.60
N SER A 29 -7.14 8.51 4.73
CA SER A 29 -5.76 8.29 5.13
C SER A 29 -5.51 6.84 5.53
N VAL A 30 -4.26 6.40 5.44
CA VAL A 30 -3.82 5.04 5.81
C VAL A 30 -2.66 5.13 6.77
N VAL A 31 -2.55 4.15 7.68
CA VAL A 31 -1.43 4.05 8.64
C VAL A 31 -0.16 3.60 7.94
N MET A 32 -0.28 2.64 7.03
CA MET A 32 0.82 2.09 6.24
C MET A 32 0.54 2.26 4.76
N LEU A 33 1.48 2.85 4.04
CA LEU A 33 1.46 2.94 2.60
C LEU A 33 2.59 2.08 2.03
N VAL A 34 2.25 1.11 1.19
CA VAL A 34 3.20 0.23 0.52
C VAL A 34 3.17 0.49 -0.97
N ILE A 35 4.34 0.82 -1.52
CA ILE A 35 4.50 1.24 -2.90
C ILE A 35 5.23 0.11 -3.64
N CYS A 36 4.60 -0.39 -4.70
CA CYS A 36 5.10 -1.45 -5.55
C CYS A 36 5.21 -0.99 -7.01
N SER A 37 6.07 -1.63 -7.78
CA SER A 37 6.28 -1.30 -9.20
C SER A 37 5.08 -1.63 -10.10
N SER A 38 4.19 -2.55 -9.69
CA SER A 38 3.06 -2.97 -10.50
C SER A 38 1.84 -3.40 -9.69
N ALA A 39 0.68 -3.43 -10.34
CA ALA A 39 -0.56 -3.95 -9.77
C ALA A 39 -0.46 -5.45 -9.42
N LEU A 40 0.23 -6.24 -10.26
CA LEU A 40 0.43 -7.66 -10.01
C LEU A 40 1.25 -7.87 -8.73
N ARG A 41 2.37 -7.15 -8.61
CA ARG A 41 3.21 -7.21 -7.42
C ARG A 41 2.48 -6.73 -6.16
N SER A 42 1.67 -5.67 -6.29
CA SER A 42 0.80 -5.20 -5.20
C SER A 42 -0.12 -6.32 -4.69
N LEU A 43 -0.75 -7.08 -5.60
CA LEU A 43 -1.63 -8.19 -5.23
C LEU A 43 -0.89 -9.34 -4.55
N GLU A 44 0.29 -9.71 -5.03
CA GLU A 44 1.13 -10.73 -4.39
C GLU A 44 1.51 -10.33 -2.97
N LEU A 45 1.90 -9.07 -2.78
CA LEU A 45 2.30 -8.56 -1.47
C LEU A 45 1.10 -8.54 -0.52
N ILE A 46 -0.08 -8.09 -0.96
CA ILE A 46 -1.31 -8.13 -0.15
C ILE A 46 -1.61 -9.56 0.34
N LYS A 47 -1.48 -10.57 -0.54
CA LYS A 47 -1.67 -11.98 -0.15
C LYS A 47 -0.65 -12.42 0.90
N SER A 48 0.61 -12.01 0.74
CA SER A 48 1.68 -12.36 1.68
C SER A 48 1.52 -11.72 3.07
N MET A 49 0.82 -10.58 3.15
CA MET A 49 0.62 -9.83 4.38
C MET A 49 -0.55 -10.35 5.24
N THR A 50 -1.26 -11.40 4.83
CA THR A 50 -2.52 -11.85 5.48
C THR A 50 -2.36 -12.05 7.00
N ALA A 51 -1.30 -12.73 7.44
CA ALA A 51 -1.01 -12.93 8.86
C ALA A 51 -0.62 -11.61 9.58
N PHE A 52 0.11 -10.72 8.91
CA PHE A 52 0.55 -9.44 9.49
C PHE A 52 -0.61 -8.44 9.65
N LYS A 53 -1.50 -8.35 8.67
CA LYS A 53 -2.60 -7.39 8.69
C LYS A 53 -3.73 -7.79 9.64
N GLY A 54 -3.95 -9.08 9.87
CA GLY A 54 -5.14 -9.59 10.58
C GLY A 54 -6.44 -9.03 9.99
N ASP A 55 -7.30 -8.48 10.85
CA ASP A 55 -8.60 -7.90 10.48
C ASP A 55 -8.50 -6.48 9.88
N CYS A 56 -7.29 -5.93 9.75
CA CYS A 56 -7.12 -4.61 9.17
C CYS A 56 -7.57 -4.57 7.70
N ARG A 57 -8.28 -3.49 7.36
CA ARG A 57 -8.72 -3.21 5.99
C ARG A 57 -7.56 -2.73 5.14
N VAL A 58 -7.42 -3.36 3.96
CA VAL A 58 -6.41 -3.04 2.95
C VAL A 58 -7.10 -2.47 1.72
N LEU A 59 -6.57 -1.38 1.19
CA LEU A 59 -7.01 -0.80 -0.07
C LEU A 59 -5.95 -0.98 -1.15
N LYS A 60 -6.40 -1.41 -2.34
CA LYS A 60 -5.58 -1.51 -3.55
C LYS A 60 -5.51 -0.13 -4.20
N LEU A 61 -4.32 0.41 -4.38
CA LEU A 61 -4.08 1.76 -4.92
C LEU A 61 -3.42 1.70 -6.31
N PHE A 62 -4.06 1.02 -7.26
CA PHE A 62 -3.56 0.90 -8.65
C PHE A 62 -4.68 0.96 -9.68
N ALA A 63 -4.34 1.34 -10.91
CA ALA A 63 -5.28 1.55 -12.00
C ALA A 63 -5.69 0.25 -12.72
N LYS A 64 -6.43 -0.62 -12.03
CA LYS A 64 -6.98 -1.84 -12.64
C LYS A 64 -8.47 -1.97 -12.32
N HIS A 65 -9.30 -1.76 -13.35
CA HIS A 65 -10.77 -1.84 -13.30
C HIS A 65 -11.48 -0.91 -12.29
N ILE A 66 -10.83 0.16 -11.82
CA ILE A 66 -11.47 1.19 -10.97
C ILE A 66 -11.07 2.60 -11.41
N LYS A 67 -12.07 3.45 -11.66
CA LYS A 67 -11.84 4.86 -12.00
C LYS A 67 -11.37 5.61 -10.75
N ILE A 68 -10.59 6.66 -10.93
CA ILE A 68 -10.02 7.39 -9.78
C ILE A 68 -11.11 8.00 -8.89
N LYS A 69 -12.16 8.59 -9.47
CA LYS A 69 -13.30 9.16 -8.73
C LYS A 69 -14.04 8.10 -7.89
N GLU A 70 -14.22 6.89 -8.43
CA GLU A 70 -14.83 5.78 -7.68
C GLU A 70 -13.97 5.39 -6.49
N GLN A 71 -12.64 5.38 -6.67
CA GLN A 71 -11.69 5.07 -5.60
C GLN A 71 -11.64 6.17 -4.52
N MET A 72 -11.77 7.44 -4.90
CA MET A 72 -11.88 8.56 -3.95
C MET A 72 -13.15 8.42 -3.09
N ASN A 73 -14.29 8.11 -3.71
CA ASN A 73 -15.55 7.84 -3.00
C ASN A 73 -15.44 6.64 -2.03
N MET A 74 -14.65 5.60 -2.39
CA MET A 74 -14.36 4.51 -1.44
C MET A 74 -13.55 5.00 -0.24
N LEU A 75 -12.50 5.79 -0.47
CA LEU A 75 -11.64 6.39 0.57
C LEU A 75 -12.40 7.34 1.51
N GLU A 76 -13.40 8.06 0.99
CA GLU A 76 -14.26 8.95 1.77
C GLU A 76 -15.28 8.21 2.65
N LYS A 77 -15.66 7.00 2.27
CA LYS A 77 -16.67 6.20 2.99
C LYS A 77 -16.05 5.21 3.97
N GLY A 78 -14.83 4.75 3.71
CA GLY A 78 -14.14 3.73 4.51
C GLY A 78 -12.93 4.24 5.29
N VAL A 79 -12.61 3.53 6.37
CA VAL A 79 -11.35 3.67 7.12
C VAL A 79 -10.41 2.52 6.75
N PHE A 80 -9.34 2.81 6.03
CA PHE A 80 -8.37 1.80 5.57
C PHE A 80 -7.08 1.95 6.36
N HIS A 81 -6.49 0.82 6.77
CA HIS A 81 -5.28 0.84 7.60
C HIS A 81 -4.03 0.74 6.74
N ILE A 82 -4.13 -0.02 5.64
CA ILE A 82 -3.02 -0.28 4.73
C ILE A 82 -3.45 0.10 3.31
N GLY A 83 -2.69 0.97 2.65
CA GLY A 83 -2.77 1.18 1.20
C GLY A 83 -1.62 0.45 0.51
N VAL A 84 -1.90 -0.34 -0.53
CA VAL A 84 -0.87 -1.01 -1.33
C VAL A 84 -1.10 -0.72 -2.81
N GLY A 85 -0.15 -0.12 -3.51
CA GLY A 85 -0.34 0.17 -4.92
C GLY A 85 0.85 0.78 -5.66
N THR A 86 0.56 1.41 -6.79
CA THR A 86 1.58 1.91 -7.72
C THR A 86 1.80 3.42 -7.58
N PRO A 87 3.02 3.94 -7.83
CA PRO A 87 3.34 5.36 -7.72
C PRO A 87 2.36 6.27 -8.48
N GLY A 88 2.10 5.99 -9.76
CA GLY A 88 1.21 6.82 -10.57
C GLY A 88 -0.20 6.96 -10.01
N ARG A 89 -0.79 5.91 -9.43
CA ARG A 89 -2.14 5.99 -8.85
C ARG A 89 -2.12 6.65 -7.47
N ILE A 90 -1.11 6.38 -6.65
CA ILE A 90 -0.94 7.03 -5.34
C ILE A 90 -0.75 8.54 -5.52
N LYS A 91 0.14 8.95 -6.43
CA LYS A 91 0.37 10.35 -6.80
C LYS A 91 -0.93 11.02 -7.22
N ALA A 92 -1.65 10.45 -8.19
CA ALA A 92 -2.90 11.02 -8.67
C ALA A 92 -3.99 11.15 -7.57
N LEU A 93 -4.04 10.20 -6.62
CA LEU A 93 -4.96 10.28 -5.49
C LEU A 93 -4.56 11.37 -4.49
N VAL A 94 -3.27 11.57 -4.24
CA VAL A 94 -2.77 12.64 -3.35
C VAL A 94 -2.99 14.01 -4.00
N GLU A 95 -2.65 14.18 -5.28
CA GLU A 95 -2.80 15.44 -6.03
C GLU A 95 -4.26 15.89 -6.17
N GLN A 96 -5.21 14.95 -6.12
CA GLN A 96 -6.66 15.25 -6.17
C GLN A 96 -7.32 15.24 -4.79
N ASP A 97 -6.52 15.30 -3.71
CA ASP A 97 -6.97 15.24 -2.32
C ASP A 97 -7.84 14.00 -2.00
N GLY A 98 -7.75 12.94 -2.79
CA GLY A 98 -8.43 11.67 -2.57
C GLY A 98 -7.80 10.82 -1.46
N LEU A 99 -6.48 10.92 -1.32
CA LEU A 99 -5.67 10.27 -0.29
C LEU A 99 -4.84 11.31 0.46
N CYS A 100 -5.11 11.50 1.74
CA CYS A 100 -4.35 12.32 2.67
C CYS A 100 -3.34 11.46 3.44
N LEU A 101 -2.18 12.02 3.80
CA LEU A 101 -1.10 11.30 4.49
C LEU A 101 -1.01 11.62 6.00
N ASN A 102 -1.99 12.31 6.57
CA ASN A 102 -2.01 12.76 7.97
C ASN A 102 -1.79 11.62 8.99
N SER A 103 -2.45 10.48 8.78
CA SER A 103 -2.33 9.30 9.64
C SER A 103 -1.22 8.35 9.22
N THR A 104 -0.50 8.62 8.12
CA THR A 104 0.56 7.74 7.62
C THR A 104 1.77 7.75 8.56
N LYS A 105 2.10 6.57 9.09
CA LYS A 105 3.25 6.34 9.98
C LYS A 105 4.35 5.50 9.34
N TYR A 106 4.01 4.74 8.29
CA TYR A 106 4.94 3.90 7.57
C TYR A 106 4.77 4.09 6.06
N ILE A 107 5.89 4.33 5.37
CA ILE A 107 5.98 4.26 3.91
C ILE A 107 7.00 3.16 3.59
N ILE A 108 6.56 2.14 2.86
CA ILE A 108 7.37 0.97 2.51
C ILE A 108 7.51 0.92 1.00
N LEU A 109 8.75 0.99 0.52
CA LEU A 109 9.06 0.87 -0.90
C LEU A 109 9.50 -0.57 -1.18
N ASP A 110 8.81 -1.26 -2.09
CA ASP A 110 9.20 -2.59 -2.58
C ASP A 110 10.37 -2.48 -3.57
N TRP A 111 11.45 -1.85 -3.10
CA TRP A 111 12.56 -1.33 -3.90
C TRP A 111 13.39 -2.43 -4.56
N ASN A 112 13.65 -3.51 -3.80
CA ASN A 112 14.57 -4.57 -4.21
C ASN A 112 13.90 -5.68 -5.01
N TRP A 113 12.56 -5.68 -5.13
CA TRP A 113 11.87 -6.67 -5.94
C TRP A 113 12.21 -6.47 -7.42
N ARG A 114 12.35 -7.60 -8.13
CA ARG A 114 12.66 -7.62 -9.55
C ARG A 114 11.51 -8.26 -10.31
N ASP A 115 11.12 -7.61 -11.41
CA ASP A 115 10.13 -8.18 -12.32
C ASP A 115 10.71 -9.33 -13.16
N GLN A 116 9.88 -9.90 -14.05
CA GLN A 116 10.29 -10.97 -14.96
C GLN A 116 11.43 -10.55 -15.91
N LYS A 117 11.66 -9.25 -16.09
CA LYS A 117 12.76 -8.67 -16.88
C LYS A 117 13.96 -8.26 -16.00
N LEU A 118 13.98 -8.70 -14.73
CA LEU A 118 15.01 -8.41 -13.74
C LEU A 118 15.14 -6.92 -13.36
N ARG A 119 14.13 -6.10 -13.66
CA ARG A 119 14.11 -4.66 -13.37
C ARG A 119 13.59 -4.40 -11.96
N ARG A 120 14.25 -3.52 -11.22
CA ARG A 120 13.75 -2.93 -9.97
C ARG A 120 12.78 -1.80 -10.26
N MET A 121 12.13 -1.29 -9.21
CA MET A 121 11.22 -0.15 -9.30
C MET A 121 11.85 1.06 -10.01
N MET A 122 13.11 1.38 -9.72
CA MET A 122 13.85 2.51 -10.30
C MET A 122 14.27 2.31 -11.75
N ASP A 123 14.29 1.06 -12.21
CA ASP A 123 14.70 0.72 -13.57
C ASP A 123 13.51 0.80 -14.55
N ILE A 124 12.34 1.24 -14.07
CA ILE A 124 11.09 1.34 -14.85
C ILE A 124 10.82 2.83 -15.11
N PRO A 125 11.04 3.33 -16.34
CA PRO A 125 10.87 4.74 -16.66
C PRO A 125 9.47 5.27 -16.36
N GLU A 126 8.45 4.44 -16.50
CA GLU A 126 7.05 4.81 -16.26
C GLU A 126 6.69 4.94 -14.76
N VAL A 127 7.61 4.54 -13.88
CA VAL A 127 7.46 4.63 -12.42
C VAL A 127 8.15 5.87 -11.84
N LEU A 128 9.12 6.44 -12.57
CA LEU A 128 9.79 7.70 -12.26
C LEU A 128 8.92 8.89 -12.70
#